data_AF-A0A6N7MCP0-F1
#
_entry.id   AF-A0A6N7MCP0-F1
#
_cell.length_a   1.000
_cell.length_b   1.000
_cell.length_c   1.000
_cell.angle_alpha   90.00
_cell.angle_beta   90.00
_cell.angle_gamma   90.00
#
_symmetry.space_group_name_H-M   'P 1'
#
loop_
_entity.id
_entity.type
_entity.pdbx_description
1 polymer ?
#
loop_
_entity_poly.entity_id
_entity_poly.type
_entity_poly.pdbx_seq_one_letter_code
_entity_poly.pdbx_strand_id
1 'polypeptide(L)' 'MTVLPNRQEFKEKAGQGNLIPIYTEFYADLETPVSAYLKLRRGERCFLLVSA' A
#
# COMPACT_ATOMS: atom_id res chain seq x y z
N MET A 1 0.50 12.21 -7.13
CA MET A 1 0.41 10.80 -6.68
C MET A 1 -0.19 10.01 -7.82
N THR A 2 0.53 9.00 -8.32
CA THR A 2 0.08 8.14 -9.42
C THR A 2 -0.34 6.80 -8.84
N VAL A 3 -1.56 6.36 -9.15
CA VAL A 3 -2.07 5.06 -8.71
C VAL A 3 -1.70 4.01 -9.75
N LEU A 4 -1.14 2.89 -9.30
CA LEU A 4 -0.67 1.78 -10.13
C LEU A 4 -1.30 0.46 -9.67
N PRO A 5 -1.56 -0.50 -10.57
CA PRO A 5 -1.54 -0.34 -12.03
C PRO A 5 -2.62 0.63 -12.51
N ASN A 6 -2.42 1.22 -13.68
CA ASN A 6 -3.50 1.98 -14.31
C ASN A 6 -4.64 1.04 -14.74
N ARG A 7 -5.80 1.60 -15.11
CA ARG A 7 -7.00 0.80 -15.41
C ARG A 7 -6.80 -0.24 -16.52
N GLN A 8 -5.99 0.07 -17.53
CA GLN A 8 -5.73 -0.83 -18.64
C GLN A 8 -4.83 -1.99 -18.19
N GLU A 9 -3.73 -1.68 -17.52
CA GLU A 9 -2.81 -2.67 -16.94
C GLU A 9 -3.48 -3.58 -15.91
N PHE A 10 -4.44 -3.05 -15.13
CA PHE A 10 -5.23 -3.85 -14.20
C PHE A 10 -6.02 -4.95 -14.93
N LYS A 11 -6.66 -4.61 -16.05
CA LYS A 11 -7.42 -5.58 -16.85
C LYS A 11 -6.52 -6.68 -17.42
N GLU A 12 -5.32 -6.31 -17.86
CA GLU A 12 -4.34 -7.27 -18.38
C GLU A 12 -3.85 -8.22 -17.28
N LYS A 13 -3.57 -7.68 -16.07
CA LYS A 13 -3.16 -8.48 -14.90
C LYS A 13 -4.28 -9.37 -14.36
N ALA A 14 -5.54 -8.99 -14.53
CA ALA A 14 -6.70 -9.78 -14.09
C ALA A 14 -6.82 -11.11 -14.83
N GLY A 15 -6.23 -11.25 -16.02
CA GLY A 15 -6.14 -12.53 -16.71
C GLY A 15 -5.07 -13.48 -16.16
N GLN A 16 -4.18 -13.02 -15.27
CA GLN A 16 -2.99 -13.76 -14.83
C GLN A 16 -3.13 -14.33 -13.40
N GLY A 17 -4.15 -13.93 -12.64
CA GLY A 17 -4.34 -14.36 -11.24
C GLY A 17 -5.58 -13.75 -10.58
N ASN A 18 -5.82 -14.11 -9.31
CA ASN A 18 -7.01 -13.71 -8.55
C ASN A 18 -6.79 -12.53 -7.59
N LEU A 19 -5.56 -12.05 -7.42
CA LEU A 19 -5.21 -10.94 -6.54
C LEU A 19 -4.30 -9.96 -7.28
N ILE A 20 -4.71 -8.69 -7.32
CA ILE A 20 -3.95 -7.62 -7.96
C ILE A 20 -3.83 -6.47 -6.96
N PRO A 21 -2.63 -6.17 -6.44
CA PRO A 21 -2.44 -5.03 -5.56
C PRO A 21 -2.57 -3.72 -6.36
N ILE A 22 -3.38 -2.80 -5.84
CA ILE A 22 -3.44 -1.41 -6.30
C ILE A 22 -2.74 -0.57 -5.24
N TYR A 23 -1.70 0.16 -5.65
CA TYR A 23 -0.86 0.93 -4.75
C TYR A 23 -0.51 2.30 -5.32
N THR A 24 0.06 3.14 -4.48
CA THR A 24 0.67 4.40 -4.89
C THR A 24 1.88 4.63 -4.00
N GLU A 25 2.83 5.42 -4.50
CA GLU A 25 4.00 5.83 -3.75
C GLU A 25 3.84 7.28 -3.32
N PHE A 26 4.40 7.62 -2.16
CA PHE A 26 4.39 8.96 -1.61
C PHE A 26 5.65 9.21 -0.78
N TYR A 27 6.03 10.48 -0.67
CA TYR A 27 7.16 10.89 0.16
C TYR A 27 6.78 10.81 1.64
N ALA A 28 7.63 10.15 2.41
CA ALA A 28 7.43 9.93 3.84
C ALA A 28 8.75 10.16 4.61
N ASP A 29 9.61 11.04 4.12
CA ASP A 29 10.98 11.26 4.62
C ASP A 29 11.02 11.70 6.09
N LEU A 30 9.91 12.28 6.60
CA LEU A 30 9.74 12.70 7.99
C LEU A 30 8.97 11.67 8.84
N GLU A 31 8.54 10.56 8.24
CA GLU A 31 7.87 9.48 8.95
C GLU A 31 8.86 8.43 9.41
N THR A 32 8.62 7.87 10.59
CA THR A 32 9.19 6.58 11.02
C THR A 32 8.16 5.48 10.79
N PRO A 33 8.55 4.19 10.78
CA PRO A 33 7.58 3.09 10.70
C PRO A 33 6.46 3.20 11.75
N VAL A 34 6.78 3.66 12.96
CA VAL A 34 5.82 3.87 14.05
C VAL A 34 4.89 5.06 13.76
N SER A 35 5.40 6.21 13.30
CA SER A 35 4.55 7.37 13.01
C SER A 35 3.63 7.12 11.80
N ALA A 36 4.13 6.45 10.77
CA ALA A 36 3.31 6.02 9.63
C ALA A 36 2.20 5.07 10.07
N TYR A 37 2.51 4.07 10.91
CA TYR A 37 1.51 3.16 11.47
C TYR A 37 0.41 3.91 12.24
N LEU A 38 0.79 4.85 13.11
CA LEU A 38 -0.18 5.63 13.90
C LEU A 38 -1.11 6.49 13.02
N LYS A 39 -0.62 6.99 11.89
CA LYS A 39 -1.39 7.78 10.92
C LYS A 39 -2.28 6.93 10.01
N LEU A 40 -1.83 5.73 9.64
CA LEU A 40 -2.53 4.85 8.69
C LEU A 40 -3.51 3.89 9.36
N ARG A 41 -3.28 3.50 10.61
CA ARG A 41 -4.16 2.56 11.32
C ARG A 41 -5.59 3.11 11.37
N ARG A 42 -6.56 2.29 10.94
CA ARG A 42 -7.99 2.60 10.98
C ARG A 42 -8.73 1.38 11.51
N GLY A 43 -9.26 1.48 12.73
CA GLY A 43 -9.97 0.40 13.40
C GLY A 43 -9.07 -0.48 14.27
N GLU A 44 -9.61 -1.63 14.68
CA GLU A 44 -9.07 -2.42 15.79
C GLU A 44 -8.02 -3.46 15.36
N ARG A 45 -7.96 -3.83 14.07
CA ARG A 45 -7.11 -4.90 13.54
C ARG A 45 -6.00 -4.36 12.65
N CYS A 46 -5.05 -3.65 13.26
CA CYS A 46 -3.85 -3.15 12.59
C CYS A 46 -2.61 -3.77 13.25
N PHE A 47 -1.57 -4.05 12.46
CA PHE A 47 -0.31 -4.61 12.95
C PHE A 47 0.87 -3.81 12.39
N LEU A 48 1.96 -3.74 13.17
CA LEU A 48 3.25 -3.17 12.78
C LEU A 48 4.30 -4.25 12.94
N LEU A 49 5.02 -4.56 11.86
CA LEU A 49 6.15 -5.49 11.86
C LEU A 49 7.43 -4.68 11.65
N VAL A 50 8.37 -4.83 12.58
CA VAL A 50 9.70 -4.21 12.51
C VAL A 50 10.76 -5.26 12.84
N SER A 51 11.89 -5.21 12.13
CA SER A 51 13.09 -5.99 12.45
C SER A 51 14.19 -5.04 12.89
N ALA A 52 15.03 -5.49 13.82
CA ALA A 52 16.24 -4.79 14.25
C ALA A 52 17.32 -4.82 13.16
#